data_AF-A0ABC9FRY1-F1
#
_entry.id   AF-A0ABC9FRY1-F1
#
_cell.length_a   1.000
_cell.length_b   1.000
_cell.length_c   1.000
_cell.angle_alpha   90.00
_cell.angle_beta   90.00
_cell.angle_gamma   90.00
#
_symmetry.space_group_name_H-M   'P 1'
#
loop_
_entity.id
_entity.type
_entity.pdbx_description
1 polymer ?
#
loop_
_entity_poly.entity_id
_entity_poly.type
_entity_poly.pdbx_seq_one_letter_code
_entity_poly.pdbx_strand_id
1 'polypeptide(L)'
;MEGRRRSPGQAGRRRRRRAAETALMSRKVRELRRLVPGGAAMPADRLLLRTADYIMRLRARIELLRTISELVAVKNHGGCHADGDASWL
;
A
#
# COMPACT_ATOMS: atom_id res chain seq x y z
N MET A 1 -42.00 27.03 -31.15
CA MET A 1 -40.56 26.70 -30.99
C MET A 1 -40.24 26.63 -29.50
N GLU A 2 -40.52 25.50 -28.85
CA GLU A 2 -40.25 25.33 -27.42
C GLU A 2 -38.77 25.04 -27.18
N GLY A 3 -38.07 26.08 -26.72
CA GLY A 3 -36.69 26.01 -26.26
C GLY A 3 -36.58 25.04 -25.08
N ARG A 4 -35.98 23.89 -25.34
CA ARG A 4 -35.66 22.84 -24.35
C ARG A 4 -34.70 23.42 -23.31
N ARG A 5 -35.26 24.00 -22.23
CA ARG A 5 -34.53 24.59 -21.11
C ARG A 5 -33.67 23.51 -20.45
N ARG A 6 -32.38 23.44 -20.81
CA ARG A 6 -31.41 22.61 -20.09
C ARG A 6 -31.27 23.17 -18.68
N SER A 7 -31.80 22.45 -17.69
CA SER A 7 -31.75 22.83 -16.28
C SER A 7 -30.32 23.14 -15.82
N PRO A 8 -30.00 24.40 -15.48
CA PRO A 8 -28.64 24.84 -15.10
C PRO A 8 -28.06 24.09 -13.90
N GLY A 9 -28.93 23.55 -13.03
CA GLY A 9 -28.54 22.85 -11.81
C GLY A 9 -27.76 21.55 -12.04
N GLN A 10 -27.98 20.84 -13.16
CA GLN A 10 -27.35 19.53 -13.39
C GLN A 10 -25.89 19.66 -13.85
N ALA A 11 -25.61 20.65 -14.71
CA ALA A 11 -24.25 20.99 -15.13
C ALA A 11 -23.39 21.51 -13.96
N GLY A 12 -23.97 22.36 -13.10
CA GLY A 12 -23.32 22.86 -11.89
C GLY A 12 -22.96 21.75 -10.89
N ARG A 13 -23.88 20.82 -10.63
CA ARG A 13 -23.63 19.64 -9.78
C ARG A 13 -22.52 18.75 -10.34
N ARG A 14 -22.52 18.48 -11.65
CA ARG A 14 -21.47 17.67 -12.31
C ARG A 14 -20.10 18.32 -12.21
N ARG A 15 -20.01 19.65 -12.37
CA ARG A 15 -18.75 20.39 -12.22
C ARG A 15 -18.22 20.35 -10.78
N ARG A 16 -19.09 20.55 -9.79
CA ARG A 16 -18.71 20.45 -8.36
C ARG A 16 -18.21 19.05 -8.01
N ARG A 17 -18.88 18.01 -8.49
CA ARG A 17 -18.46 16.62 -8.29
C ARG A 17 -17.06 16.36 -8.86
N ARG A 18 -16.81 16.78 -10.11
CA ARG A 18 -15.49 16.65 -10.74
C ARG A 18 -14.41 17.41 -9.96
N ALA A 19 -14.71 18.63 -9.50
CA ALA A 19 -13.77 19.39 -8.68
C ALA A 19 -13.42 18.65 -7.38
N ALA A 20 -14.42 18.09 -6.69
CA ALA A 20 -14.21 17.27 -5.50
C ALA A 20 -13.35 16.03 -5.79
N GLU A 21 -13.64 15.31 -6.88
CA GLU A 21 -12.86 14.14 -7.32
C GLU A 21 -11.39 14.53 -7.59
N THR A 22 -11.14 15.65 -8.29
CA THR A 22 -9.77 16.12 -8.54
C THR A 22 -9.04 16.53 -7.26
N ALA A 23 -9.71 17.18 -6.30
CA ALA A 23 -9.11 17.54 -5.02
C ALA A 23 -8.72 16.31 -4.20
N LEU A 24 -9.58 15.28 -4.20
CA LEU A 24 -9.29 13.99 -3.56
C LEU A 24 -8.10 13.29 -4.21
N MET A 25 -8.02 13.26 -5.55
CA MET A 25 -6.87 12.68 -6.25
C MET A 25 -5.58 13.42 -5.94
N SER A 26 -5.59 14.76 -5.92
CA SER A 26 -4.44 15.57 -5.54
C SER A 26 -3.96 15.30 -4.10
N ARG A 27 -4.89 15.03 -3.17
CA ARG A 27 -4.52 14.60 -1.81
C ARG A 27 -3.87 13.22 -1.82
N LYS A 28 -4.45 12.24 -2.52
CA LYS A 28 -3.90 10.88 -2.63
C LYS A 28 -2.50 10.87 -3.24
N VAL A 29 -2.28 11.62 -4.32
CA VAL A 29 -0.96 11.74 -4.96
C VAL A 29 0.05 12.36 -4.01
N ARG A 30 -0.35 13.39 -3.25
CA ARG A 30 0.52 14.03 -2.24
C ARG A 30 0.95 13.06 -1.14
N GLU A 31 0.01 12.27 -0.61
CA GLU A 31 0.37 11.25 0.39
C GLU A 31 1.27 10.18 -0.20
N LEU A 32 0.99 9.72 -1.44
CA LEU A 32 1.83 8.73 -2.10
C LEU A 32 3.26 9.24 -2.31
N ARG A 33 3.45 10.51 -2.66
CA ARG A 33 4.77 11.14 -2.76
C ARG A 33 5.57 11.14 -1.46
N ARG A 34 4.91 11.17 -0.31
CA ARG A 34 5.56 11.09 1.01
C ARG A 34 5.99 9.67 1.37
N LEU A 35 5.21 8.67 0.94
CA LEU A 35 5.47 7.27 1.25
C LEU A 35 6.52 6.63 0.33
N VAL A 36 6.57 7.07 -0.92
CA VAL A 36 7.45 6.46 -1.94
C VAL A 36 8.84 7.11 -1.89
N PRO A 37 9.92 6.34 -1.69
CA PRO A 37 11.28 6.87 -1.71
C PRO A 37 11.61 7.54 -3.04
N GLY A 38 12.00 8.82 -2.98
CA GLY A 38 12.25 9.67 -4.16
C GLY A 38 10.97 10.20 -4.84
N GLY A 39 9.81 10.09 -4.20
CA GLY A 39 8.50 10.47 -4.74
C GLY A 39 8.22 11.97 -4.81
N ALA A 40 8.86 12.78 -3.96
CA ALA A 40 8.49 14.18 -3.74
C ALA A 40 8.44 15.05 -5.01
N ALA A 41 9.44 14.93 -5.88
CA ALA A 41 9.57 15.73 -7.12
C ALA A 41 9.08 15.00 -8.38
N MET A 42 8.52 13.81 -8.26
CA MET A 42 8.25 12.95 -9.41
C MET A 42 6.88 13.25 -10.06
N PRO A 43 6.80 13.26 -11.41
CA PRO A 43 5.52 13.30 -12.13
C PRO A 43 4.59 12.15 -11.75
N ALA A 44 3.28 12.37 -11.80
CA ALA A 44 2.29 11.38 -11.35
C ALA A 44 2.41 10.04 -12.09
N ASP A 45 2.65 10.08 -13.40
CA ASP A 45 2.74 8.88 -14.25
C ASP A 45 3.92 7.98 -13.84
N ARG A 46 5.07 8.61 -13.52
CA ARG A 46 6.26 7.90 -13.03
C ARG A 46 6.13 7.48 -11.58
N LEU A 47 5.36 8.22 -10.77
CA LEU A 47 5.12 7.90 -9.37
C LEU A 47 4.44 6.54 -9.19
N LEU A 48 3.48 6.21 -10.05
CA LEU A 48 2.80 4.91 -9.98
C LEU A 48 3.75 3.75 -10.28
N LEU A 49 4.57 3.87 -11.34
CA LEU A 49 5.57 2.85 -11.68
C LEU A 49 6.57 2.66 -10.54
N ARG A 50 7.12 3.76 -10.01
CA ARG A 50 8.04 3.72 -8.87
C ARG A 50 7.40 3.11 -7.62
N THR A 51 6.11 3.35 -7.41
CA THR A 51 5.34 2.75 -6.31
C THR A 51 5.26 1.23 -6.47
N ALA A 52 4.97 0.74 -7.68
CA ALA A 52 4.94 -0.70 -7.96
C ALA A 52 6.29 -1.35 -7.65
N ASP A 53 7.39 -0.76 -8.13
CA ASP A 53 8.73 -1.25 -7.84
C ASP A 53 9.04 -1.25 -6.34
N TYR A 54 8.59 -0.22 -5.62
CA TYR A 54 8.83 -0.11 -4.18
C TYR A 54 8.05 -1.18 -3.40
N ILE A 55 6.79 -1.42 -3.76
CA ILE A 55 5.98 -2.50 -3.18
C ILE A 55 6.65 -3.85 -3.43
N MET A 56 7.13 -4.11 -4.65
CA MET A 56 7.83 -5.36 -4.97
C MET A 56 9.08 -5.55 -4.12
N ARG A 57 9.93 -4.51 -3.99
CA ARG A 57 11.13 -4.58 -3.14
C ARG A 57 10.80 -4.80 -1.67
N LEU A 58 9.76 -4.16 -1.15
CA LEU A 58 9.31 -4.38 0.24
C LEU A 58 8.84 -5.82 0.45
N ARG A 59 8.03 -6.36 -0.47
CA ARG A 59 7.58 -7.76 -0.41
C ARG A 59 8.76 -8.73 -0.40
N ALA A 60 9.70 -8.56 -1.32
CA ALA A 60 10.90 -9.40 -1.39
C ALA A 60 11.74 -9.32 -0.10
N ARG A 61 11.90 -8.13 0.49
CA ARG A 61 12.63 -7.96 1.75
C ARG A 61 11.90 -8.65 2.92
N ILE A 62 10.58 -8.54 3.00
CA ILE A 62 9.79 -9.21 4.04
C ILE A 62 9.91 -10.74 3.88
N GLU A 63 9.80 -11.25 2.67
CA GLU A 63 9.92 -12.68 2.38
C GLU A 63 11.29 -13.22 2.80
N LEU A 64 12.36 -12.55 2.40
CA LEU A 64 13.71 -12.89 2.82
C LEU A 64 13.83 -12.90 4.36
N LEU A 65 13.37 -11.86 5.04
CA LEU A 65 13.44 -11.79 6.50
C LEU A 65 12.64 -12.90 7.18
N ARG A 66 11.48 -13.28 6.64
CA ARG A 66 10.70 -14.43 7.13
C ARG A 66 11.45 -15.73 6.97
N THR A 67 12.01 -16.00 5.79
CA THR A 67 12.80 -17.22 5.55
C THR A 67 14.02 -17.32 6.48
N ILE A 68 14.69 -16.20 6.75
CA ILE A 68 15.81 -16.15 7.71
C ILE A 68 15.30 -16.39 9.13
N SER A 69 14.19 -15.77 9.52
CA SER A 69 13.59 -15.94 10.84
C SER A 69 13.17 -17.40 11.08
N GLU A 70 12.59 -18.05 10.09
CA GLU A 70 12.24 -19.47 10.14
C GLU A 70 13.47 -20.36 10.25
N LEU A 71 14.51 -20.09 9.45
CA LEU A 71 15.77 -20.83 9.53
C LEU A 71 16.42 -20.72 10.92
N VAL A 72 16.42 -19.52 11.50
CA VAL A 72 16.95 -19.28 12.85
C VAL A 72 16.07 -19.93 13.91
N ALA A 73 14.74 -19.83 13.78
CA ALA A 73 13.80 -20.49 14.69
C ALA A 73 13.99 -22.01 14.69
N VAL A 74 14.03 -22.63 13.50
CA VAL A 74 14.29 -24.08 13.34
C VAL A 74 15.60 -24.50 14.00
N LYS A 75 16.67 -23.72 13.85
CA LYS A 75 17.95 -23.97 14.55
C LYS A 75 17.82 -23.90 16.06
N ASN A 76 16.99 -22.99 16.58
CA ASN A 76 16.76 -22.84 18.01
C ASN A 76 15.82 -23.91 18.60
N HIS A 77 15.09 -24.65 17.76
CA HIS A 77 14.26 -25.79 18.17
C HIS A 77 15.02 -27.14 18.18
N GLY A 78 16.31 -27.15 17.82
CA GLY A 78 17.17 -28.35 17.86
C GLY A 78 17.67 -28.75 19.26
N GLY A 79 17.07 -28.23 20.32
CA GLY A 79 17.45 -28.48 21.72
C GLY A 79 16.30 -29.04 22.55
N CYS A 80 15.69 -30.16 22.12
CA CYS A 80 14.84 -30.95 23.01
C CYS A 80 14.77 -32.42 22.58
N HIS A 81 15.82 -33.18 22.90
CA HIS A 81 15.65 -34.57 23.35
C HIS A 81 16.90 -35.04 24.10
N ALA A 82 16.87 -34.92 25.43
CA ALA A 82 17.58 -35.82 26.32
C ALA A 82 16.89 -35.76 27.68
N ASP A 83 16.15 -36.84 27.95
CA ASP A 83 15.93 -37.51 29.23
C ASP A 83 15.59 -36.67 30.47
N GLY A 84 14.44 -36.98 31.02
CA GLY A 84 13.99 -36.45 32.29
C GLY A 84 12.71 -37.13 32.72
N ASP A 85 12.78 -38.45 32.80
CA ASP A 85 11.78 -39.34 33.39
C ASP A 85 11.45 -38.84 34.81
N ALA A 86 10.43 -37.99 34.93
CA ALA A 86 9.82 -37.66 36.20
C ALA A 86 8.48 -38.37 36.28
N SER A 87 8.59 -39.68 36.54
CA SER A 87 7.55 -40.49 37.16
C SER A 87 7.10 -39.81 38.44
N TRP A 88 5.92 -39.19 38.42
CA TRP A 88 5.24 -38.78 39.66
C TRP A 88 4.43 -39.96 40.20
N LEU A 89 5.08 -40.76 41.04
CA LEU A 89 4.48 -41.35 42.24
C LEU A 89 4.71 -40.39 43.40
#